data_AF-A0A956WFN6-F1
#
_entry.id   AF-A0A956WFN6-F1
#
_cell.length_a   1.000
_cell.length_b   1.000
_cell.length_c   1.000
_cell.angle_alpha   90.00
_cell.angle_beta   90.00
_cell.angle_gamma   90.00
#
_symmetry.space_group_name_H-M   'P 1'
#
loop_
_entity.id
_entity.type
_entity.pdbx_description
1 polymer ?
#
loop_
_entity_poly.entity_id
_entity_poly.type
_entity_poly.pdbx_seq_one_letter_code
_entity_poly.pdbx_strand_id
1 'polypeptide(L)'
;ADSASPGSDRIDLFGIEISTMRRAEIERRIVVHMSNSGRTLLHIATVNPEYVVAAHRNPAFCAALRNADLRLADGIGVVLAGRWLAGTAVERFTGVELVQWLLEDLERTPRVFLLGNAASIADLQGRHPIRVVGRWGGGTPRPEDDDASIERIRARDATVVLVGYGAPGQVEWIERNRAALKDAEV
;
A
#
# COMPACT_ATOMS: atom_id res chain seq x y z
N ALA A 1 -35.04 -2.07 4.77
CA ALA A 1 -34.66 -0.94 3.91
C ALA A 1 -33.91 0.02 4.81
N ASP A 2 -32.59 -0.16 4.92
CA ASP A 2 -31.71 0.76 5.65
C ASP A 2 -30.83 1.44 4.61
N SER A 3 -31.30 2.58 4.13
CA SER A 3 -30.50 3.53 3.36
C SER A 3 -29.64 4.30 4.37
N ALA A 4 -28.51 3.71 4.77
CA ALA A 4 -27.43 4.50 5.32
C ALA A 4 -27.04 5.53 4.27
N SER A 5 -27.14 6.82 4.60
CA SER A 5 -26.55 7.91 3.82
C SER A 5 -25.14 7.52 3.40
N PRO A 6 -24.65 7.85 2.19
CA PRO A 6 -23.29 7.51 1.81
C PRO A 6 -22.37 8.28 2.76
N GLY A 7 -21.87 7.59 3.80
CA GLY A 7 -20.81 8.11 4.64
C GLY A 7 -19.64 8.44 3.73
N SER A 8 -18.89 9.48 4.08
CA SER A 8 -17.62 9.77 3.42
C SER A 8 -16.81 8.48 3.24
N ASP A 9 -16.24 8.24 2.05
CA ASP A 9 -15.35 7.10 1.74
C ASP A 9 -14.08 7.08 2.61
N ARG A 10 -13.93 8.07 3.50
CA ARG A 10 -12.83 8.23 4.44
C ARG A 10 -13.30 8.79 5.78
N ILE A 11 -12.58 8.47 6.84
CA ILE A 11 -12.68 9.11 8.15
C ILE A 11 -11.32 9.65 8.59
N ASP A 12 -11.29 10.80 9.26
CA ASP A 12 -10.06 11.29 9.88
C ASP A 12 -9.84 10.62 11.23
N LEU A 13 -8.70 9.96 11.37
CA LEU A 13 -8.20 9.44 12.64
C LEU A 13 -6.86 10.08 12.94
N PHE A 14 -6.85 11.05 13.85
CA PHE A 14 -5.66 11.78 14.29
C PHE A 14 -4.91 12.48 13.14
N GLY A 15 -5.65 13.03 12.18
CA GLY A 15 -5.10 13.66 11.00
C GLY A 15 -4.80 12.69 9.85
N ILE A 16 -5.07 11.39 9.97
CA ILE A 16 -4.87 10.43 8.88
C ILE A 16 -6.23 10.00 8.37
N GLU A 17 -6.49 10.20 7.08
CA GLU A 17 -7.75 9.80 6.44
C GLU A 17 -7.78 8.31 6.12
N ILE A 18 -8.41 7.51 6.97
CA ILE A 18 -8.56 6.06 6.76
C ILE A 18 -9.75 5.79 5.84
N SER A 19 -9.58 4.91 4.86
CA SER A 19 -10.66 4.46 3.98
C SER A 19 -11.76 3.75 4.77
N THR A 20 -13.02 4.09 4.51
CA THR A 20 -14.21 3.37 5.01
C THR A 20 -14.76 2.37 4.00
N MET A 21 -14.20 2.35 2.78
CA MET A 21 -14.59 1.42 1.71
C MET A 21 -14.50 -0.04 2.18
N ARG A 22 -15.44 -0.84 1.72
CA ARG A 22 -15.47 -2.28 1.96
C ARG A 22 -14.35 -2.98 1.18
N ARG A 23 -13.92 -4.14 1.66
CA ARG A 23 -12.87 -4.95 0.99
C ARG A 23 -13.17 -5.17 -0.49
N ALA A 24 -14.39 -5.59 -0.82
CA ALA A 24 -14.80 -5.83 -2.22
C ALA A 24 -14.74 -4.56 -3.10
N GLU A 25 -14.92 -3.38 -2.52
CA GLU A 25 -14.83 -2.10 -3.24
C GLU A 25 -13.38 -1.71 -3.50
N ILE A 26 -12.49 -1.96 -2.54
CA ILE A 26 -11.04 -1.78 -2.67
C ILE A 26 -10.49 -2.71 -3.75
N GLU A 27 -10.85 -3.99 -3.70
CA GLU A 27 -10.47 -5.00 -4.70
C GLU A 27 -10.92 -4.59 -6.11
N ARG A 28 -12.20 -4.19 -6.26
CA ARG A 28 -12.74 -3.68 -7.53
C ARG A 28 -11.96 -2.45 -8.02
N ARG A 29 -11.65 -1.51 -7.13
CA ARG A 29 -10.90 -0.29 -7.47
C ARG A 29 -9.50 -0.62 -7.99
N ILE A 30 -8.82 -1.60 -7.39
CA ILE A 30 -7.52 -2.09 -7.87
C ILE A 30 -7.65 -2.72 -9.25
N VAL A 31 -8.65 -3.60 -9.46
CA VAL A 31 -8.89 -4.26 -10.77
C VAL A 31 -9.15 -3.25 -11.89
N VAL A 32 -10.01 -2.26 -11.62
CA VAL A 32 -10.33 -1.18 -12.58
C VAL A 32 -9.06 -0.37 -12.88
N HIS A 33 -8.30 -0.02 -11.85
CA HIS A 33 -7.07 0.74 -12.00
C HIS A 33 -6.05 0.01 -12.90
N MET A 34 -5.81 -1.28 -12.64
CA MET A 34 -4.90 -2.11 -13.44
C MET A 34 -5.36 -2.32 -14.90
N SER A 35 -6.64 -2.07 -15.20
CA SER A 35 -7.21 -2.25 -16.53
C SER A 35 -7.17 -0.97 -17.37
N ASN A 36 -6.89 0.19 -16.77
CA ASN A 36 -6.87 1.47 -17.46
C ASN A 36 -5.56 1.66 -18.24
N SER A 37 -5.67 2.08 -19.49
CA SER A 37 -4.53 2.24 -20.41
C SER A 37 -3.63 3.45 -20.12
N GLY A 38 -4.08 4.40 -19.29
CA GLY A 38 -3.34 5.62 -18.93
C GLY A 38 -2.64 5.52 -17.57
N ARG A 39 -2.10 4.35 -17.23
CA ARG A 39 -1.56 3.94 -15.92
C ARG A 39 -1.04 5.13 -15.11
N THR A 40 -1.80 5.52 -14.09
CA THR A 40 -1.33 6.43 -13.04
C THR A 40 -0.82 5.57 -11.89
N LEU A 41 0.05 6.09 -11.04
CA LEU A 41 0.43 5.35 -9.83
C LEU A 41 -0.76 5.26 -8.86
N LEU A 42 -1.09 4.06 -8.38
CA LEU A 42 -1.99 3.83 -7.24
C LEU A 42 -1.18 3.43 -5.99
N HIS A 43 -0.98 4.36 -5.07
CA HIS A 43 -0.30 4.09 -3.81
C HIS A 43 -1.30 3.63 -2.74
N ILE A 44 -1.13 2.40 -2.25
CA ILE A 44 -1.91 1.84 -1.15
C ILE A 44 -1.01 1.71 0.09
N ALA A 45 -1.44 2.30 1.20
CA ALA A 45 -0.81 2.16 2.50
C ALA A 45 -1.74 1.42 3.46
N THR A 46 -1.22 0.43 4.19
CA THR A 46 -1.95 -0.28 5.24
C THR A 46 -1.60 0.33 6.60
N VAL A 47 -2.47 1.18 7.11
CA VAL A 47 -2.23 2.00 8.30
C VAL A 47 -2.62 1.20 9.52
N ASN A 48 -1.63 0.91 10.36
CA ASN A 48 -1.80 0.28 11.66
C ASN A 48 -1.54 1.27 12.82
N PRO A 49 -1.76 0.88 14.10
CA PRO A 49 -1.59 1.81 15.22
C PRO A 49 -0.17 2.39 15.34
N GLU A 50 0.87 1.63 15.01
CA GLU A 50 2.26 2.12 14.99
C GLU A 50 2.47 3.21 13.93
N TYR A 51 1.82 3.14 12.76
CA TYR A 51 1.83 4.22 11.76
C TYR A 51 1.15 5.47 12.30
N VAL A 52 0.01 5.32 12.99
CA VAL A 52 -0.70 6.47 13.59
C VAL A 52 0.19 7.18 14.61
N VAL A 53 0.86 6.42 15.49
CA VAL A 53 1.80 6.98 16.47
C VAL A 53 3.02 7.61 15.80
N ALA A 54 3.58 6.97 14.77
CA ALA A 54 4.72 7.49 14.02
C ALA A 54 4.38 8.80 13.30
N ALA A 55 3.22 8.88 12.65
CA ALA A 55 2.73 10.08 11.98
C ALA A 55 2.45 11.23 12.96
N HIS A 56 1.95 10.92 14.15
CA HIS A 56 1.77 11.93 15.18
C HIS A 56 3.10 12.54 15.65
N ARG A 57 4.18 11.74 15.70
CA ARG A 57 5.52 12.18 16.12
C ARG A 57 6.35 12.81 15.00
N ASN A 58 6.06 12.48 13.75
CA ASN A 58 6.83 12.92 12.58
C ASN A 58 5.89 13.53 11.52
N PRO A 59 5.80 14.88 11.45
CA PRO A 59 4.96 15.57 10.47
C PRO A 59 5.30 15.25 9.02
N ALA A 60 6.58 15.00 8.70
CA ALA A 60 7.00 14.65 7.34
C ALA A 60 6.47 13.26 6.94
N PHE A 61 6.54 12.29 7.86
CA PHE A 61 5.94 10.97 7.64
C PHE A 61 4.41 11.05 7.50
N CYS A 62 3.75 11.88 8.32
CA CYS A 62 2.31 12.12 8.20
C CYS A 62 1.94 12.70 6.83
N ALA A 63 2.69 13.69 6.34
CA ALA A 63 2.48 14.28 5.02
C ALA A 63 2.67 13.24 3.90
N ALA A 64 3.74 12.44 3.95
CA ALA A 64 4.00 11.37 2.98
C ALA A 64 2.89 10.30 3.00
N LEU A 65 2.39 9.91 4.18
CA LEU A 65 1.30 8.94 4.31
C LEU A 65 -0.04 9.47 3.75
N ARG A 66 -0.31 10.77 3.90
CA ARG A 66 -1.50 11.45 3.33
C ARG A 66 -1.47 11.48 1.81
N ASN A 67 -0.29 11.38 1.20
CA ASN A 67 -0.18 11.29 -0.26
C ASN A 67 -0.55 9.92 -0.81
N ALA A 68 -0.75 8.88 0.02
CA ALA A 68 -1.30 7.62 -0.47
C ALA A 68 -2.70 7.81 -1.09
N ASP A 69 -3.05 7.02 -2.09
CA ASP A 69 -4.36 7.08 -2.73
C ASP A 69 -5.41 6.32 -1.91
N LEU A 70 -4.99 5.22 -1.27
CA LEU A 70 -5.79 4.43 -0.33
C LEU A 70 -5.00 4.21 0.96
N ARG A 71 -5.67 4.42 2.09
CA ARG A 71 -5.15 4.15 3.45
C ARG A 71 -6.07 3.14 4.10
N LEU A 72 -5.68 1.88 4.08
CA LEU A 72 -6.47 0.76 4.57
C LEU A 72 -6.28 0.61 6.08
N ALA A 73 -7.33 0.20 6.79
CA ALA A 73 -7.22 -0.07 8.21
C ALA A 73 -6.55 -1.44 8.45
N ASP A 74 -5.33 -1.39 8.96
CA ASP A 74 -4.58 -2.56 9.39
C ASP A 74 -4.55 -2.64 10.93
N GLY A 75 -4.88 -3.79 11.48
CA GLY A 75 -4.96 -3.99 12.93
C GLY A 75 -6.25 -3.48 13.59
N ILE A 76 -6.59 -4.12 14.71
CA ILE A 76 -7.85 -3.88 15.41
C ILE A 76 -7.94 -2.49 16.04
N GLY A 77 -6.79 -1.88 16.40
CA GLY A 77 -6.76 -0.55 17.02
C GLY A 77 -7.34 0.55 16.12
N VAL A 78 -7.03 0.50 14.82
CA VAL A 78 -7.56 1.48 13.85
C VAL A 78 -9.06 1.30 13.64
N VAL A 79 -9.52 0.03 13.57
CA VAL A 79 -10.95 -0.30 13.47
C VAL A 79 -11.74 0.19 14.68
N LEU A 80 -11.23 -0.06 15.89
CA LEU A 80 -11.85 0.40 17.14
C LEU A 80 -11.87 1.93 17.22
N ALA A 81 -10.77 2.60 16.82
CA ALA A 81 -10.71 4.05 16.77
C ALA A 81 -11.76 4.63 15.80
N GLY A 82 -11.95 4.04 14.62
CA GLY A 82 -13.03 4.42 13.70
C GLY A 82 -14.41 4.35 14.34
N ARG A 83 -14.70 3.24 15.02
CA ARG A 83 -15.99 3.04 15.69
C ARG A 83 -16.20 4.01 16.86
N TRP A 84 -15.20 4.21 17.70
CA TRP A 84 -15.34 4.96 18.95
C TRP A 84 -15.17 6.46 18.79
N LEU A 85 -14.28 6.92 17.92
CA LEU A 85 -13.98 8.34 17.74
C LEU A 85 -14.79 8.96 16.61
N ALA A 86 -15.02 8.22 15.53
CA ALA A 86 -15.73 8.70 14.35
C ALA A 86 -17.14 8.12 14.19
N GLY A 87 -17.60 7.25 15.12
CA GLY A 87 -18.91 6.61 15.04
C GLY A 87 -19.11 5.74 13.78
N THR A 88 -18.02 5.39 13.09
CA THR A 88 -18.07 4.79 11.76
C THR A 88 -17.43 3.41 11.76
N ALA A 89 -18.13 2.41 11.21
CA ALA A 89 -17.56 1.08 11.06
C ALA A 89 -16.51 1.09 9.94
N VAL A 90 -15.30 0.62 10.25
CA VAL A 90 -14.22 0.46 9.28
C VAL A 90 -13.92 -1.03 9.13
N GLU A 91 -13.88 -1.51 7.89
CA GLU A 91 -13.50 -2.89 7.62
C GLU A 91 -11.98 -3.06 7.74
N ARG A 92 -11.53 -4.07 8.48
CA ARG A 92 -10.11 -4.40 8.58
C ARG A 92 -9.65 -5.05 7.28
N PHE A 93 -8.60 -4.52 6.67
CA PHE A 93 -7.96 -5.13 5.52
C PHE A 93 -6.44 -4.94 5.61
N THR A 94 -5.76 -5.99 6.04
CA THR A 94 -4.32 -5.96 6.35
C THR A 94 -3.46 -6.01 5.10
N GLY A 95 -2.19 -5.58 5.24
CA GLY A 95 -1.22 -5.71 4.17
C GLY A 95 -1.01 -7.16 3.73
N VAL A 96 -1.01 -8.12 4.67
CA VAL A 96 -0.87 -9.55 4.37
C VAL A 96 -2.06 -10.06 3.58
N GLU A 97 -3.29 -9.73 3.98
CA GLU A 97 -4.52 -10.13 3.25
C GLU A 97 -4.55 -9.51 1.85
N LEU A 98 -4.11 -8.25 1.69
CA LEU A 98 -4.03 -7.58 0.40
C LEU A 98 -3.01 -8.26 -0.51
N VAL A 99 -1.81 -8.54 0.00
CA VAL A 99 -0.76 -9.23 -0.75
C VAL A 99 -1.20 -10.64 -1.15
N GLN A 100 -1.83 -11.37 -0.24
CA GLN A 100 -2.38 -12.69 -0.53
C GLN A 100 -3.42 -12.61 -1.67
N TRP A 101 -4.37 -11.69 -1.59
CA TRP A 101 -5.39 -11.51 -2.62
C TRP A 101 -4.77 -11.15 -3.99
N LEU A 102 -3.79 -10.24 -4.03
CA LEU A 102 -3.07 -9.88 -5.27
C LEU A 102 -2.36 -11.09 -5.91
N LEU A 103 -1.85 -12.00 -5.09
CA LEU A 103 -1.02 -13.13 -5.53
C LEU A 103 -1.82 -14.40 -5.81
N GLU A 104 -2.98 -14.59 -5.18
CA GLU A 104 -3.76 -15.84 -5.27
C GLU A 104 -5.07 -15.64 -6.02
N ASP A 105 -5.83 -14.60 -5.66
CA ASP A 105 -7.24 -14.45 -6.04
C ASP A 105 -7.44 -13.50 -7.23
N LEU A 106 -6.49 -12.61 -7.48
CA LEU A 106 -6.59 -11.68 -8.61
C LEU A 106 -6.52 -12.48 -9.92
N GLU A 107 -7.61 -12.48 -10.68
CA GLU A 107 -7.74 -13.23 -11.94
C GLU A 107 -6.70 -12.81 -12.98
N ARG A 108 -6.46 -11.50 -13.09
CA ARG A 108 -5.36 -10.96 -13.92
C ARG A 108 -4.05 -11.19 -13.19
N THR A 109 -3.07 -11.78 -13.85
CA THR A 109 -1.74 -12.00 -13.26
C THR A 109 -0.97 -10.67 -13.18
N PRO A 110 -0.78 -10.06 -11.99
CA PRO A 110 0.11 -8.92 -11.84
C PRO A 110 1.56 -9.36 -12.04
N ARG A 111 2.39 -8.47 -12.57
CA ARG A 111 3.84 -8.63 -12.60
C ARG A 111 4.41 -8.00 -11.34
N VAL A 112 4.61 -8.81 -10.31
CA VAL A 112 4.96 -8.33 -8.97
C VAL A 112 6.47 -8.20 -8.80
N PHE A 113 6.92 -7.03 -8.35
CA PHE A 113 8.30 -6.82 -7.91
C PHE A 113 8.35 -6.70 -6.38
N LEU A 114 9.25 -7.45 -5.75
CA LEU A 114 9.45 -7.41 -4.30
C LEU A 114 10.66 -6.53 -3.97
N LEU A 115 10.42 -5.39 -3.33
CA LEU A 115 11.45 -4.45 -2.89
C LEU A 115 11.48 -4.44 -1.36
N GLY A 116 12.64 -4.52 -0.72
CA GLY A 116 12.69 -4.42 0.74
C GLY A 116 13.80 -5.23 1.36
N ASN A 117 13.76 -5.44 2.68
CA ASN A 117 14.79 -6.25 3.33
C ASN A 117 14.72 -7.73 2.85
N ALA A 118 15.87 -8.41 2.86
CA ALA A 118 15.98 -9.77 2.34
C ALA A 118 15.03 -10.77 3.04
N ALA A 119 14.74 -10.58 4.34
CA ALA A 119 13.85 -11.45 5.10
C ALA A 119 12.39 -11.31 4.64
N SER A 120 11.90 -10.08 4.47
CA SER A 120 10.55 -9.78 3.98
C SER A 120 10.32 -10.33 2.56
N ILE A 121 11.34 -10.26 1.71
CA ILE A 121 11.29 -10.82 0.35
C ILE A 121 11.23 -12.35 0.38
N ALA A 122 12.05 -12.99 1.24
CA ALA A 122 12.13 -14.44 1.30
C ALA A 122 10.81 -15.09 1.76
N ASP A 123 10.14 -14.50 2.76
CA ASP A 123 8.84 -14.99 3.24
C ASP A 123 7.77 -14.95 2.15
N LEU A 124 7.61 -13.80 1.48
CA LEU A 124 6.61 -13.64 0.42
C LEU A 124 6.88 -14.53 -0.79
N GLN A 125 8.15 -14.69 -1.18
CA GLN A 125 8.50 -15.55 -2.31
C GLN A 125 8.24 -17.03 -2.02
N GLY A 126 8.55 -17.50 -0.81
CA GLY A 126 8.31 -18.90 -0.43
C GLY A 126 6.83 -19.28 -0.50
N ARG A 127 5.94 -18.31 -0.22
CA ARG A 127 4.49 -18.51 -0.20
C ARG A 127 3.84 -18.37 -1.58
N HIS A 128 4.40 -17.55 -2.48
CA HIS A 128 3.74 -17.19 -3.74
C HIS A 128 4.70 -17.05 -4.95
N PRO A 129 5.33 -18.14 -5.44
CA PRO A 129 6.42 -18.06 -6.41
C PRO A 129 6.01 -17.69 -7.85
N ILE A 130 4.73 -17.84 -8.24
CA ILE A 130 4.31 -17.89 -9.65
C ILE A 130 4.23 -16.49 -10.32
N ARG A 131 4.10 -15.41 -9.54
CA ARG A 131 3.77 -14.06 -10.05
C ARG A 131 4.87 -13.00 -9.85
N VAL A 132 6.01 -13.40 -9.30
CA VAL A 132 7.12 -12.50 -8.97
C VAL A 132 8.08 -12.38 -10.16
N VAL A 133 8.13 -11.20 -10.79
CA VAL A 133 9.00 -10.91 -11.95
C VAL A 133 10.40 -10.46 -11.56
N GLY A 134 10.57 -9.99 -10.33
CA GLY A 134 11.82 -9.50 -9.81
C GLY A 134 11.80 -9.26 -8.32
N ARG A 135 13.00 -9.15 -7.75
CA ARG A 135 13.19 -8.82 -6.35
C ARG A 135 14.48 -8.03 -6.15
N TRP A 136 14.50 -7.16 -5.16
CA TRP A 136 15.73 -6.55 -4.69
C TRP A 136 15.68 -6.27 -3.20
N GLY A 137 16.61 -6.90 -2.46
CA GLY A 137 16.81 -6.63 -1.04
C GLY A 137 18.26 -6.43 -0.63
N GLY A 138 19.07 -5.96 -1.57
CA GLY A 138 20.45 -5.56 -1.30
C GLY A 138 20.61 -4.08 -0.91
N GLY A 139 19.53 -3.29 -0.98
CA GLY A 139 19.54 -1.86 -0.68
C GLY A 139 18.69 -1.48 0.53
N THR A 140 18.65 -0.19 0.81
CA THR A 140 17.98 0.46 1.93
C THR A 140 16.91 1.44 1.43
N PRO A 141 16.01 1.97 2.29
CA PRO A 141 15.09 3.03 1.89
C PRO A 141 15.77 4.41 1.81
N ARG A 142 17.11 4.48 1.73
CA ARG A 142 17.85 5.76 1.69
C ARG A 142 18.00 6.27 0.27
N PRO A 143 18.15 7.59 0.07
CA PRO A 143 18.30 8.19 -1.25
C PRO A 143 19.42 7.58 -2.10
N GLU A 144 20.51 7.13 -1.47
CA GLU A 144 21.63 6.49 -2.19
C GLU A 144 21.22 5.25 -3.01
N ASP A 145 20.12 4.59 -2.64
CA ASP A 145 19.62 3.36 -3.25
C ASP A 145 18.39 3.58 -4.18
N ASP A 146 17.89 4.82 -4.30
CA ASP A 146 16.66 5.18 -5.04
C ASP A 146 16.81 4.84 -6.54
N ASP A 147 17.87 5.31 -7.20
CA ASP A 147 18.10 5.03 -8.63
C ASP A 147 18.25 3.53 -8.91
N ALA A 148 19.00 2.83 -8.05
CA ALA A 148 19.25 1.41 -8.17
C ALA A 148 17.98 0.56 -8.00
N SER A 149 17.06 0.98 -7.13
CA SER A 149 15.74 0.33 -6.97
C SER A 149 14.87 0.55 -8.19
N ILE A 150 14.77 1.80 -8.65
CA ILE A 150 13.91 2.18 -9.77
C ILE A 150 14.35 1.53 -11.08
N GLU A 151 15.66 1.49 -11.36
CA GLU A 151 16.18 0.81 -12.55
C GLU A 151 15.80 -0.67 -12.56
N ARG A 152 15.91 -1.35 -11.40
CA ARG A 152 15.56 -2.77 -11.27
C ARG A 152 14.07 -3.03 -11.42
N ILE A 153 13.22 -2.12 -10.92
CA ILE A 153 11.78 -2.19 -11.10
C ILE A 153 11.43 -2.07 -12.59
N ARG A 154 11.98 -1.05 -13.26
CA ARG A 154 11.75 -0.80 -14.70
C ARG A 154 12.22 -1.97 -15.57
N ALA A 155 13.38 -2.54 -15.27
CA ALA A 155 13.94 -3.66 -16.02
C ALA A 155 13.10 -4.94 -15.98
N ARG A 156 12.10 -5.02 -15.10
CA ARG A 156 11.23 -6.19 -14.93
C ARG A 156 9.80 -5.97 -15.40
N ASP A 157 9.49 -4.79 -15.96
CA ASP A 157 8.16 -4.43 -16.44
C ASP A 157 7.08 -4.71 -15.37
N ALA A 158 7.40 -4.37 -14.12
CA ALA A 158 6.53 -4.62 -12.98
C ALA A 158 5.27 -3.76 -13.06
N THR A 159 4.12 -4.33 -12.71
CA THR A 159 2.84 -3.60 -12.61
C THR A 159 2.35 -3.45 -11.18
N VAL A 160 3.08 -4.06 -10.23
CA VAL A 160 2.84 -3.97 -8.80
C VAL A 160 4.20 -4.03 -8.12
N VAL A 161 4.50 -3.07 -7.25
CA VAL A 161 5.69 -3.11 -6.40
C VAL A 161 5.25 -3.25 -4.95
N LEU A 162 5.68 -4.35 -4.30
CA LEU A 162 5.50 -4.55 -2.87
C LEU A 162 6.75 -4.06 -2.16
N VAL A 163 6.64 -2.97 -1.42
CA VAL A 163 7.74 -2.33 -0.70
C VAL A 163 7.73 -2.79 0.76
N GLY A 164 8.83 -3.39 1.22
CA GLY A 164 9.01 -4.02 2.53
C GLY A 164 10.23 -3.49 3.27
N TYR A 165 10.37 -2.15 3.32
CA TYR A 165 11.41 -1.49 4.12
C TYR A 165 11.00 -1.25 5.58
N GLY A 166 9.75 -1.54 5.93
CA GLY A 166 9.16 -1.18 7.23
C GLY A 166 8.89 0.32 7.34
N ALA A 167 8.16 0.72 8.38
CA ALA A 167 7.96 2.14 8.67
C ALA A 167 9.16 2.74 9.44
N PRO A 168 9.52 4.00 9.18
CA PRO A 168 8.93 4.90 8.19
C PRO A 168 9.45 4.72 6.75
N GLY A 169 10.54 3.98 6.58
CA GLY A 169 11.32 3.95 5.33
C GLY A 169 10.55 3.56 4.07
N GLN A 170 9.55 2.68 4.16
CA GLN A 170 8.67 2.33 3.04
C GLN A 170 7.91 3.53 2.50
N VAL A 171 7.25 4.29 3.37
CA VAL A 171 6.41 5.44 2.96
C VAL A 171 7.31 6.56 2.42
N GLU A 172 8.45 6.80 3.08
CA GLU A 172 9.43 7.80 2.65
C GLU A 172 10.03 7.46 1.27
N TRP A 173 10.38 6.20 1.03
CA TRP A 173 10.89 5.76 -0.27
C TRP A 173 9.84 5.93 -1.38
N ILE A 174 8.59 5.49 -1.15
CA ILE A 174 7.52 5.64 -2.14
C ILE A 174 7.28 7.11 -2.48
N GLU A 175 7.26 7.98 -1.46
CA GLU A 175 7.02 9.41 -1.66
C GLU A 175 8.13 10.07 -2.49
N ARG A 176 9.40 9.83 -2.15
CA ARG A 176 10.53 10.37 -2.94
C ARG A 176 10.53 9.87 -4.38
N ASN A 177 10.16 8.61 -4.60
CA ASN A 177 10.21 7.96 -5.90
C ASN A 177 8.87 8.00 -6.66
N ARG A 178 7.87 8.75 -6.18
CA ARG A 178 6.51 8.77 -6.74
C ARG A 178 6.49 9.09 -8.25
N ALA A 179 7.25 10.10 -8.66
CA ALA A 179 7.36 10.48 -10.06
C ALA A 179 8.02 9.38 -10.90
N ALA A 180 9.12 8.82 -10.40
CA ALA A 180 9.86 7.77 -11.10
C ALA A 180 9.06 6.47 -11.24
N LEU A 181 8.23 6.13 -10.25
CA LEU A 181 7.28 5.00 -10.27
C LEU A 181 6.16 5.22 -11.29
N LYS A 182 5.62 6.45 -11.37
CA LYS A 182 4.63 6.81 -12.39
C LYS A 182 5.21 6.66 -13.80
N ASP A 183 6.44 7.12 -14.02
CA ASP A 183 7.13 6.98 -15.31
C ASP A 183 7.51 5.53 -15.63
N ALA A 184 7.62 4.68 -14.61
CA ALA A 184 7.82 3.24 -14.76
C ALA A 184 6.51 2.48 -15.05
N GLU A 185 5.37 3.17 -15.12
CA GLU A 185 4.03 2.58 -15.31
C GLU A 185 3.65 1.50 -14.29
N VAL A 186 4.10 1.69 -13.04
CA VAL A 186 3.75 0.84 -11.89
C VAL A 186 2.42 1.26 -11.26
#